data_AF-A0A977PUQ0-F1
#
_entry.id   AF-A0A977PUQ0-F1
#
_cell.length_a   1.000
_cell.length_b   1.000
_cell.length_c   1.000
_cell.angle_alpha   90.00
_cell.angle_beta   90.00
_cell.angle_gamma   90.00
#
_symmetry.space_group_name_H-M   'P 1'
#
loop_
_entity.id
_entity.type
_entity.pdbx_description
1 polymer ?
#
loop_
_entity_poly.entity_id
_entity_poly.type
_entity_poly.pdbx_seq_one_letter_code
_entity_poly.pdbx_strand_id
1 'polypeptide(L)'
;MLTQLQKAIETESELPNEDKAEALEQVKTLAEAGQTPEDSNLQKAAKTAMKILKGTTSGLSETTKLVLECSKLLPAISALLMLESLRDNVDRGFARIPCTSK
;
A
#
# COMPACT_ATOMS: atom_id res chain seq x y z
N MET A 1 -0.58 14.06 4.01
CA MET A 1 -1.30 12.78 3.84
C MET A 1 -0.31 11.62 3.81
N LEU A 2 0.63 11.58 2.87
CA LEU A 2 1.64 10.51 2.79
C LEU A 2 2.55 10.43 4.04
N THR A 3 2.91 11.56 4.64
CA THR A 3 3.68 11.60 5.90
C THR A 3 2.95 10.94 7.08
N GLN A 4 1.62 11.02 7.13
CA GLN A 4 0.84 10.32 8.17
C GLN A 4 0.92 8.81 7.97
N LEU A 5 0.83 8.35 6.72
CA LEU A 5 0.98 6.94 6.38
C LEU A 5 2.38 6.42 6.72
N GLN A 6 3.45 7.15 6.38
CA GLN A 6 4.82 6.79 6.78
C GLN A 6 4.94 6.65 8.29
N LYS A 7 4.46 7.65 9.04
CA LYS A 7 4.53 7.64 10.49
C LYS A 7 3.76 6.47 11.10
N ALA A 8 2.59 6.14 10.53
CA ALA A 8 1.82 4.97 10.94
C ALA A 8 2.62 3.67 10.74
N ILE A 9 3.25 3.49 9.58
CA ILE A 9 4.12 2.32 9.28
C ILE A 9 5.29 2.23 10.27
N GLU A 10 5.97 3.35 10.55
CA GLU A 10 7.09 3.37 11.49
C GLU A 10 6.67 2.98 12.91
N THR A 11 5.54 3.52 13.36
CA THR A 11 4.97 3.21 14.68
C THR A 11 4.32 1.83 14.76
N GLU A 12 4.09 1.18 13.63
CA GLU A 12 3.36 -0.08 13.58
C GLU A 12 4.17 -1.19 14.22
N SER A 13 3.74 -1.72 15.35
CA SER A 13 4.54 -2.73 16.07
C SER A 13 4.33 -4.14 15.52
N GLU A 14 3.22 -4.34 14.80
CA GLU A 14 2.87 -5.62 14.18
C GLU A 14 3.62 -5.88 12.87
N LEU A 15 4.21 -4.84 12.26
CA LEU A 15 5.01 -4.99 11.05
C LEU A 15 6.49 -5.26 11.35
N PRO A 16 7.12 -6.27 10.72
CA PRO A 16 8.55 -6.45 10.80
C PRO A 16 9.29 -5.33 10.05
N ASN A 17 10.56 -5.11 10.41
CA ASN A 17 11.35 -4.02 9.83
C ASN A 17 11.51 -4.12 8.29
N GLU A 18 11.54 -5.33 7.73
CA GLU A 18 11.59 -5.54 6.28
C GLU A 18 10.32 -5.01 5.59
N ASP A 19 9.13 -5.45 6.03
CA ASP A 19 7.86 -4.93 5.50
C ASP A 19 7.68 -3.43 5.75
N LYS A 20 8.18 -2.89 6.87
CA LYS A 20 8.16 -1.45 7.12
C LYS A 20 9.00 -0.69 6.09
N ALA A 21 10.21 -1.16 5.83
CA ALA A 21 11.10 -0.53 4.85
C ALA A 21 10.47 -0.57 3.46
N GLU A 22 9.93 -1.73 3.06
CA GLU A 22 9.25 -1.89 1.78
C GLU A 22 8.03 -0.97 1.67
N ALA A 23 7.18 -0.93 2.70
CA ALA A 23 6.01 -0.06 2.76
C ALA A 23 6.39 1.43 2.68
N LEU A 24 7.43 1.87 3.39
CA LEU A 24 7.93 3.26 3.32
C LEU A 24 8.40 3.63 1.92
N GLU A 25 9.06 2.70 1.22
CA GLU A 25 9.50 2.89 -0.16
C GLU A 25 8.31 3.05 -1.12
N GLN A 26 7.23 2.28 -0.90
CA GLN A 26 5.98 2.42 -1.63
C GLN A 26 5.30 3.77 -1.38
N VAL A 27 5.30 4.26 -0.12
CA VAL A 27 4.75 5.60 0.18
C VAL A 27 5.54 6.70 -0.51
N LYS A 28 6.85 6.53 -0.68
CA LYS A 28 7.70 7.47 -1.42
C LYS A 28 7.36 7.47 -2.91
N THR A 29 7.18 6.29 -3.50
CA THR A 29 6.72 6.14 -4.90
C THR A 29 5.37 6.84 -5.13
N LEU A 30 4.43 6.72 -4.18
CA LEU A 30 3.15 7.43 -4.24
C LEU A 30 3.32 8.95 -4.17
N ALA A 31 4.31 9.44 -3.43
CA ALA A 31 4.63 10.88 -3.37
C ALA A 31 5.15 11.39 -4.72
N GLU A 32 6.03 10.63 -5.37
CA GLU A 32 6.56 10.98 -6.70
C GLU A 32 5.47 10.95 -7.75
N ALA A 33 4.66 9.89 -7.76
CA ALA A 33 3.54 9.77 -8.69
C ALA A 33 2.45 10.83 -8.45
N GLY A 34 2.27 11.30 -7.21
CA GLY A 34 1.38 12.43 -6.90
C GLY A 34 1.91 13.79 -7.37
N GLN A 35 3.22 13.93 -7.58
CA GLN A 35 3.81 15.14 -8.16
C GLN A 35 3.69 15.16 -9.69
N THR A 36 3.74 13.99 -10.33
CA THR A 36 3.62 13.85 -11.80
C THR A 36 2.54 12.82 -12.16
N PRO A 37 1.25 13.15 -11.95
CA PRO A 37 0.15 12.23 -12.21
C PRO A 37 -0.03 11.90 -13.70
N GLU A 38 0.58 12.67 -14.62
CA GLU A 38 0.55 12.41 -16.07
C GLU A 38 1.51 11.31 -16.51
N ASP A 39 2.50 10.97 -15.67
CA ASP A 39 3.49 9.96 -16.00
C ASP A 39 2.89 8.55 -15.85
N SER A 40 2.69 7.88 -16.98
CA SER A 40 2.11 6.52 -17.01
C SER A 40 2.97 5.48 -16.26
N ASN A 41 4.28 5.69 -16.15
CA ASN A 41 5.16 4.77 -15.45
C ASN A 41 4.98 4.91 -13.93
N LEU A 42 4.93 6.15 -13.44
CA LEU A 42 4.65 6.46 -12.04
C LEU A 42 3.21 6.14 -11.64
N GLN A 43 2.23 6.27 -12.54
CA GLN A 43 0.87 5.76 -12.27
C GLN A 43 0.86 4.24 -12.04
N LYS A 44 1.61 3.47 -12.84
CA LYS A 44 1.75 2.02 -12.63
C LYS A 44 2.47 1.72 -11.33
N ALA A 45 3.55 2.44 -11.04
CA ALA A 45 4.30 2.32 -9.80
C ALA A 45 3.42 2.63 -8.59
N ALA A 46 2.61 3.69 -8.65
CA ALA A 46 1.62 4.03 -7.62
C ALA A 46 0.58 2.92 -7.44
N LYS A 47 0.01 2.37 -8.51
CA LYS A 47 -0.93 1.23 -8.39
C LYS A 47 -0.27 0.01 -7.71
N THR A 48 0.98 -0.28 -8.05
CA THR A 48 1.75 -1.35 -7.40
C THR A 48 1.99 -1.04 -5.93
N ALA A 49 2.45 0.17 -5.61
CA ALA A 49 2.66 0.66 -4.26
C ALA A 49 1.40 0.53 -3.40
N MET A 50 0.25 0.92 -3.94
CA MET A 50 -1.05 0.75 -3.28
C MET A 50 -1.39 -0.72 -3.03
N LYS A 51 -1.11 -1.62 -3.99
CA LYS A 51 -1.33 -3.07 -3.82
C LYS A 51 -0.43 -3.67 -2.76
N ILE A 52 0.85 -3.30 -2.75
CA ILE A 52 1.82 -3.73 -1.74
C ILE A 52 1.37 -3.25 -0.37
N LEU A 53 1.14 -1.94 -0.19
CA LEU A 53 0.68 -1.37 1.08
C LEU A 53 -0.60 -2.05 1.59
N LYS A 54 -1.55 -2.32 0.69
CA LYS A 54 -2.76 -3.06 1.01
C LYS A 54 -2.45 -4.50 1.42
N GLY A 55 -1.55 -5.19 0.73
CA GLY A 55 -1.08 -6.53 1.08
C GLY A 55 -0.38 -6.58 2.42
N THR A 56 0.50 -5.63 2.70
CA THR A 56 1.19 -5.43 3.98
C THR A 56 0.18 -5.22 5.11
N THR A 57 -0.88 -4.43 4.86
CA THR A 57 -1.97 -4.24 5.83
C THR A 57 -2.94 -5.43 5.91
N SER A 58 -3.00 -6.31 4.90
CA SER A 58 -3.93 -7.46 4.89
C SER A 58 -3.50 -8.57 5.85
N GLY A 59 -2.22 -8.60 6.25
CA GLY A 59 -1.73 -9.49 7.30
C GLY A 59 -1.93 -8.94 8.72
N LEU A 60 -2.44 -7.71 8.86
CA LEU A 60 -2.62 -7.02 10.14
C LEU A 60 -4.08 -6.98 10.55
N SER A 61 -4.32 -6.66 11.82
CA SER A 61 -5.68 -6.46 12.31
C SER A 61 -6.30 -5.23 11.64
N GLU A 62 -7.54 -5.35 11.15
CA GLU A 62 -8.27 -4.21 10.55
C GLU A 62 -8.54 -3.08 11.56
N THR A 63 -8.39 -3.36 12.85
CA THR A 63 -8.48 -2.37 13.94
C THR A 63 -7.20 -1.55 14.12
N THR A 64 -6.11 -1.96 13.46
CA THR A 64 -4.81 -1.34 13.59
C THR A 64 -4.80 0.02 12.89
N LYS A 65 -4.12 0.98 13.52
CA LYS A 65 -4.14 2.39 13.09
C LYS A 65 -3.61 2.56 11.67
N LEU A 66 -2.62 1.75 11.27
CA LEU A 66 -2.14 1.67 9.90
C LEU A 66 -3.24 1.30 8.90
N VAL A 67 -4.04 0.26 9.18
CA VAL A 67 -5.07 -0.22 8.24
C VAL A 67 -6.17 0.83 8.06
N LEU A 68 -6.57 1.49 9.14
CA LEU A 68 -7.53 2.59 9.11
C LEU A 68 -7.01 3.79 8.30
N GLU A 69 -5.75 4.18 8.52
CA GLU A 69 -5.10 5.24 7.76
C GLU A 69 -4.94 4.85 6.29
N CYS A 70 -4.49 3.64 5.98
CA CYS A 70 -4.35 3.15 4.61
C CYS A 70 -5.71 3.14 3.90
N SER A 71 -6.78 2.67 4.57
CA SER A 71 -8.13 2.61 4.00
C SER A 71 -8.73 3.99 3.70
N LYS A 72 -8.31 5.04 4.43
CA LYS A 72 -8.69 6.43 4.13
C LYS A 72 -7.78 7.07 3.08
N LEU A 73 -6.48 6.83 3.17
CA LEU A 73 -5.47 7.52 2.37
C LEU A 73 -5.31 6.90 0.98
N LEU A 74 -5.36 5.58 0.85
CA LEU A 74 -5.31 4.88 -0.44
C LEU A 74 -6.33 5.44 -1.46
N PRO A 75 -7.65 5.48 -1.16
CA PRO A 75 -8.62 6.01 -2.11
C PRO A 75 -8.39 7.49 -2.43
N ALA A 76 -7.95 8.30 -1.45
CA ALA A 76 -7.62 9.70 -1.68
C ALA A 76 -6.42 9.88 -2.63
N ILE A 77 -5.38 9.07 -2.46
CA ILE A 77 -4.20 9.07 -3.33
C ILE A 77 -4.60 8.60 -4.74
N SER A 78 -5.39 7.53 -4.88
CA SER A 78 -5.87 7.11 -6.20
C SER A 78 -6.70 8.17 -6.91
N ALA A 79 -7.51 8.93 -6.17
CA ALA A 79 -8.29 10.02 -6.72
C ALA A 79 -7.38 11.17 -7.20
N LEU A 80 -6.35 11.52 -6.43
CA LEU A 80 -5.37 12.55 -6.79
C LEU A 80 -4.57 12.18 -8.05
N LEU A 81 -4.21 10.90 -8.19
CA LEU A 81 -3.49 10.41 -9.36
C LEU A 81 -4.42 10.07 -10.55
N MET A 82 -5.72 10.39 -10.45
CA MET A 82 -6.74 10.01 -11.45
C MET A 82 -6.65 8.53 -11.86
N LEU A 83 -6.31 7.66 -10.93
CA LEU A 83 -6.33 6.21 -11.12
C LEU A 83 -7.80 5.75 -11.05
N GLU A 84 -8.63 6.15 -12.02
CA GLU A 84 -10.07 5.86 -12.14
C GLU A 84 -10.34 4.36 -12.48
N SER A 85 -9.53 3.45 -11.93
CA SER A 85 -9.68 2.02 -12.15
C SER A 85 -9.37 1.17 -10.92
N LEU A 86 -9.47 1.70 -9.71
CA LEU A 86 -9.48 0.82 -8.53
C LEU A 86 -10.89 0.29 -8.21
N ARG A 87 -11.58 -0.21 -9.25
CA ARG A 87 -12.61 -1.24 -9.10
C ARG A 87 -11.95 -2.62 -9.23
N ASP A 88 -10.83 -2.82 -8.54
CA ASP A 88 -10.28 -4.17 -8.39
C ASP A 88 -10.79 -4.72 -7.06
N ASN A 89 -11.86 -5.51 -7.21
CA ASN A 89 -12.21 -6.65 -6.37
C ASN A 89 -11.06 -7.05 -5.45
N VAL A 90 -11.25 -6.89 -4.15
CA VAL A 90 -10.37 -7.48 -3.13
C VAL A 90 -10.64 -8.99 -3.05
N ASP A 91 -10.55 -9.68 -4.19
CA ASP A 91 -10.74 -11.13 -4.27
C ASP A 91 -9.86 -11.68 -5.41
N ARG A 92 -8.57 -11.87 -5.10
CA ARG A 92 -7.80 -12.99 -5.67
C ARG A 92 -6.51 -13.22 -4.90
N GLY A 93 -6.63 -14.09 -3.90
CA GLY A 93 -5.64 -15.14 -3.67
C GLY A 93 -4.28 -14.70 -3.12
N PHE A 94 -4.24 -14.42 -1.82
CA PHE A 94 -3.09 -14.86 -1.02
C PHE A 94 -3.15 -16.39 -0.90
N ALA A 95 -2.88 -17.10 -2.00
CA ALA A 95 -2.89 -18.55 -2.05
C ALA A 95 -1.71 -19.07 -2.87
N ARG A 96 -0.57 -19.24 -2.20
CA ARG A 96 0.23 -20.49 -2.07
C ARG A 96 1.72 -20.21 -1.95
N ILE A 97 2.24 -20.44 -0.76
CA ILE A 97 3.41 -21.33 -0.63
C ILE A 97 2.94 -22.49 0.25
N PRO A 98 2.54 -23.66 -0.29
CA PRO A 98 2.54 -24.85 0.52
C PRO A 98 4.01 -25.21 0.73
N CYS A 99 4.48 -25.07 1.96
CA CYS A 99 5.71 -25.71 2.40
C CYS A 99 5.52 -27.23 2.23
N THR A 100 5.89 -27.79 1.07
CA THR A 100 6.14 -29.22 0.94
C THR A 100 7.62 -29.44 1.17
N SER A 101 7.98 -29.89 2.36
CA SER A 101 9.32 -30.45 2.59
C SER A 101 9.22 -31.72 3.41
N LYS A 102 9.35 -32.82 2.67
CA LYS A 102 9.77 -34.20 2.98
C LYS A 102 9.04 -34.98 4.07
#